data_AF-A0A417YJR4-F1
#
_entry.id   AF-A0A417YJR4-F1
#
_cell.length_a   1.000
_cell.length_b   1.000
_cell.length_c   1.000
_cell.angle_alpha   90.00
_cell.angle_beta   90.00
_cell.angle_gamma   90.00
#
_symmetry.space_group_name_H-M   'P 1'
#
loop_
_entity.id
_entity.type
_entity.pdbx_description
1 polymer ?
#
loop_
_entity_poly.entity_id
_entity_poly.type
_entity_poly.pdbx_seq_one_letter_code
_entity_poly.pdbx_strand_id
1 'polypeptide(L)'
;MNISNIQPINSSFPTIQKPHSAGESTSFGTLLNQHIQDANGAVKNFEMKAGALARGEAINLHDVTIAAQKANIAVSLTAQVRDKAIEAYQEIMRMQI
;
A
#
# COMPACT_ATOMS: atom_id res chain seq x y z
N MET A 1 3.49 64.51 -14.73
CA MET A 1 4.48 63.46 -14.43
C MET A 1 4.39 63.10 -12.95
N ASN A 2 3.54 62.14 -12.62
CA ASN A 2 3.46 61.56 -11.27
C ASN A 2 3.96 60.11 -11.38
N ILE A 3 5.21 59.86 -10.99
CA ILE A 3 5.80 58.53 -11.00
C ILE A 3 5.50 57.85 -9.66
N SER A 4 4.44 57.04 -9.63
CA SER A 4 4.13 56.19 -8.49
C SER A 4 5.26 55.20 -8.25
N ASN A 5 5.82 55.27 -7.05
CA ASN A 5 6.86 54.42 -6.49
C ASN A 5 6.41 52.95 -6.47
N ILE A 6 6.96 52.14 -7.37
CA ILE A 6 6.72 50.69 -7.43
C ILE A 6 7.29 50.00 -6.18
N GLN A 7 6.42 49.37 -5.40
CA GLN A 7 6.81 48.51 -4.27
C GLN A 7 7.39 47.19 -4.81
N PRO A 8 8.48 46.66 -4.23
CA PRO A 8 8.99 45.36 -4.64
C PRO A 8 7.98 44.28 -4.26
N ILE A 9 7.61 43.46 -5.24
CA ILE A 9 6.81 42.25 -5.06
C ILE A 9 7.57 41.35 -4.08
N ASN A 10 7.05 41.23 -2.85
CA ASN A 10 7.46 40.18 -1.92
C ASN A 10 7.10 38.84 -2.56
N SER A 11 8.09 38.20 -3.15
CA SER A 11 8.00 36.86 -3.68
C SER A 11 7.86 35.88 -2.51
N SER A 12 6.61 35.65 -2.11
CA SER A 12 6.20 34.45 -1.40
C SER A 12 6.39 33.25 -2.32
N PHE A 13 7.64 32.85 -2.52
CA PHE A 13 7.94 31.52 -3.05
C PHE A 13 7.38 30.51 -2.05
N PRO A 14 6.60 29.51 -2.49
CA PRO A 14 6.28 28.39 -1.63
C PRO A 14 7.63 27.80 -1.21
N THR A 15 7.94 27.88 0.08
CA THR A 15 9.00 27.09 0.68
C THR A 15 8.69 25.65 0.28
N ILE A 16 9.53 25.05 -0.56
CA ILE A 16 9.51 23.61 -0.79
C ILE A 16 9.71 23.01 0.60
N GLN A 17 8.59 22.54 1.15
CA GLN A 17 8.54 21.86 2.42
C GLN A 17 9.56 20.74 2.33
N LYS A 18 10.57 20.77 3.21
CA LYS A 18 11.59 19.74 3.33
C LYS A 18 10.91 18.38 3.14
N PRO A 19 11.41 17.50 2.26
CA PRO A 19 10.90 16.14 2.20
C PRO A 19 10.89 15.60 3.62
N HIS A 20 9.69 15.17 4.01
CA HIS A 20 9.38 14.52 5.27
C HIS A 20 10.58 13.71 5.73
N SER A 21 11.05 14.00 6.94
CA SER A 21 12.20 13.38 7.58
C SER A 21 12.32 11.91 7.17
N ALA A 22 13.45 11.59 6.52
CA ALA A 22 13.99 10.24 6.47
C ALA A 22 14.29 9.83 7.92
N GLY A 23 13.26 9.37 8.61
CA GLY A 23 13.25 9.15 10.05
C GLY A 23 12.39 7.94 10.41
N GLU A 24 12.46 6.91 9.58
CA GLU A 24 12.22 5.49 9.90
C GLU A 24 12.38 4.75 8.58
N SER A 25 13.52 4.08 8.38
CA SER A 25 13.55 3.01 7.40
C SER A 25 12.59 1.94 7.90
N THR A 26 11.30 2.05 7.54
CA THR A 26 10.30 1.04 7.88
C THR A 26 10.89 -0.29 7.47
N SER A 27 11.16 -1.16 8.45
CA SER A 27 11.86 -2.40 8.16
C SER A 27 11.05 -3.17 7.13
N PHE A 28 11.72 -3.86 6.20
CA PHE A 28 11.04 -4.71 5.22
C PHE A 28 10.07 -5.68 5.93
N GLY A 29 10.43 -6.18 7.11
CA GLY A 29 9.56 -7.02 7.93
C GLY A 29 8.28 -6.30 8.38
N THR A 30 8.35 -5.02 8.72
CA THR A 30 7.19 -4.20 9.09
C THR A 30 6.28 -3.97 7.88
N LEU A 31 6.84 -3.64 6.71
CA LEU A 31 6.06 -3.50 5.46
C LEU A 31 5.42 -4.82 5.05
N LEU A 32 6.16 -5.93 5.12
CA LEU A 32 5.64 -7.25 4.81
C LEU A 32 4.52 -7.64 5.76
N ASN A 33 4.68 -7.40 7.06
CA ASN A 33 3.64 -7.68 8.05
C ASN A 33 2.38 -6.84 7.79
N GLN A 34 2.55 -5.56 7.43
CA GLN A 34 1.45 -4.69 7.03
C GLN A 34 0.69 -5.27 5.84
N HIS A 35 1.39 -5.67 4.78
CA HIS A 35 0.77 -6.25 3.58
C HIS A 35 0.12 -7.62 3.82
N ILE A 36 0.66 -8.44 4.73
CA ILE A 36 0.01 -9.69 5.16
C ILE A 36 -1.31 -9.38 5.88
N GLN A 37 -1.31 -8.37 6.75
CA GLN A 37 -2.54 -7.92 7.41
C GLN A 37 -3.55 -7.36 6.42
N ASP A 38 -3.10 -6.59 5.42
CA ASP A 38 -3.95 -6.05 4.36
C ASP A 38 -4.57 -7.18 3.51
N ALA A 39 -3.78 -8.20 3.16
CA ALA A 39 -4.28 -9.37 2.43
C ALA A 39 -5.33 -10.14 3.25
N ASN A 40 -5.10 -10.32 4.55
CA ASN A 40 -6.09 -10.91 5.46
C ASN A 40 -7.37 -10.05 5.54
N GLY A 41 -7.22 -8.73 5.61
CA GLY A 41 -8.34 -7.79 5.55
C GLY A 41 -9.15 -7.91 4.25
N ALA A 42 -8.48 -8.08 3.11
CA ALA A 42 -9.13 -8.29 1.82
C ALA A 42 -9.91 -9.61 1.77
N VAL A 43 -9.37 -10.70 2.30
CA VAL A 43 -10.07 -12.00 2.41
C VAL A 43 -11.31 -11.87 3.28
N LYS A 44 -11.19 -11.26 4.47
CA LYS A 44 -12.33 -11.04 5.38
C LYS A 44 -13.42 -10.16 4.76
N ASN A 45 -13.03 -9.15 3.98
CA ASN A 45 -13.98 -8.31 3.26
C ASN A 45 -14.76 -9.09 2.20
N PHE A 46 -14.05 -9.95 1.44
CA PHE A 46 -14.67 -10.87 0.49
C PHE A 46 -15.65 -11.81 1.19
N GLU A 47 -15.26 -12.47 2.28
CA GLU A 47 -16.11 -13.39 3.04
C GLU A 47 -17.38 -12.70 3.56
N MET A 48 -17.26 -11.47 4.06
CA MET A 48 -18.40 -10.69 4.51
C MET A 48 -19.37 -10.39 3.36
N LYS A 49 -18.87 -9.93 2.21
CA LYS A 49 -19.68 -9.63 1.03
C LYS A 49 -20.30 -10.89 0.42
N ALA A 50 -19.55 -11.99 0.38
CA ALA A 50 -20.02 -13.29 -0.10
C ALA A 50 -21.12 -13.87 0.81
N GLY A 51 -20.94 -13.78 2.13
CA GLY A 51 -21.94 -14.22 3.10
C GLY A 51 -23.22 -13.39 3.02
N ALA A 52 -23.09 -12.08 2.88
CA ALA A 52 -24.24 -11.19 2.75
C ALA A 52 -24.99 -11.38 1.42
N LEU A 53 -24.27 -11.65 0.31
CA LEU A 53 -24.88 -12.09 -0.95
C LEU A 53 -25.63 -13.43 -0.80
N ALA A 54 -25.02 -14.41 -0.12
CA ALA A 54 -25.64 -15.72 0.13
C ALA A 54 -26.91 -15.63 1.01
N ARG A 55 -27.00 -14.61 1.87
CA ARG A 55 -28.20 -14.29 2.67
C ARG A 55 -29.27 -13.53 1.90
N GLY A 56 -29.02 -13.17 0.64
CA GLY A 56 -29.96 -12.42 -0.20
C GLY A 56 -30.04 -10.93 0.13
N GLU A 57 -29.05 -10.37 0.85
CA GLU A 57 -28.94 -8.92 1.01
C GLU A 57 -28.67 -8.27 -0.36
N ALA A 58 -29.17 -7.05 -0.58
CA ALA A 58 -29.04 -6.30 -1.84
C ALA A 58 -27.59 -5.81 -2.05
N ILE A 59 -26.67 -6.75 -2.19
CA ILE A 59 -25.27 -6.52 -2.52
C ILE A 59 -25.09 -6.89 -3.98
N ASN A 60 -24.44 -6.01 -4.71
CA ASN A 60 -24.13 -6.25 -6.11
C ASN A 60 -23.17 -7.44 -6.22
N LEU A 61 -23.56 -8.48 -6.96
CA LEU A 61 -22.71 -9.63 -7.30
C LEU A 61 -21.33 -9.18 -7.85
N HIS A 62 -21.30 -8.03 -8.53
CA HIS A 62 -20.10 -7.40 -9.03
C HIS A 62 -19.10 -7.05 -7.90
N ASP A 63 -19.57 -6.51 -6.78
CA ASP A 63 -18.70 -6.16 -5.65
C ASP A 63 -18.10 -7.39 -4.98
N VAL A 64 -18.84 -8.50 -4.95
CA VAL A 64 -18.37 -9.79 -4.40
C VAL A 64 -17.28 -10.38 -5.28
N THR A 65 -17.47 -10.36 -6.61
CA THR A 65 -16.49 -10.89 -7.56
C THR A 65 -15.22 -10.04 -7.61
N ILE A 66 -15.34 -8.71 -7.56
CA ILE A 66 -14.19 -7.80 -7.41
C ILE A 66 -13.44 -8.09 -6.11
N ALA A 67 -14.14 -8.23 -4.98
CA ALA A 67 -13.52 -8.55 -3.70
C ALA A 67 -12.81 -9.91 -3.73
N ALA A 68 -13.42 -10.91 -4.37
CA ALA A 68 -12.84 -12.25 -4.55
C ALA A 68 -11.52 -12.18 -5.33
N GLN A 69 -11.50 -11.45 -6.45
CA GLN A 69 -10.30 -11.27 -7.27
C GLN A 69 -9.20 -10.56 -6.50
N LYS A 70 -9.53 -9.48 -5.77
CA LYS A 70 -8.58 -8.76 -4.92
C LYS A 70 -7.97 -9.67 -3.85
N ALA A 71 -8.80 -10.44 -3.15
CA ALA A 71 -8.35 -11.38 -2.13
C ALA A 71 -7.39 -12.44 -2.72
N ASN A 72 -7.76 -13.03 -3.86
CA ASN A 72 -6.93 -14.05 -4.53
C ASN A 72 -5.57 -13.49 -4.97
N ILE A 73 -5.56 -12.32 -5.62
CA ILE A 73 -4.33 -11.64 -6.03
C ILE A 73 -3.46 -11.30 -4.81
N ALA A 74 -4.05 -10.76 -3.73
CA ALA A 74 -3.31 -10.39 -2.53
C ALA A 74 -2.64 -11.61 -1.88
N VAL A 75 -3.38 -12.71 -1.70
CA VAL A 75 -2.85 -13.95 -1.12
C VAL A 75 -1.75 -14.56 -1.99
N SER A 76 -1.96 -14.63 -3.31
CA SER A 76 -0.96 -15.13 -4.25
C SER A 76 0.32 -14.30 -4.23
N LEU A 77 0.19 -12.96 -4.19
CA LEU A 77 1.32 -12.05 -4.10
C LEU A 77 2.08 -12.25 -2.78
N THR A 78 1.38 -12.37 -1.65
CA THR A 78 2.00 -12.66 -0.35
C THR A 78 2.80 -13.97 -0.37
N ALA A 79 2.27 -15.02 -0.99
CA ALA A 79 2.98 -16.30 -1.13
C ALA A 79 4.26 -16.14 -1.96
N GLN A 80 4.19 -15.42 -3.09
CA GLN A 80 5.37 -15.14 -3.93
C GLN A 80 6.44 -14.34 -3.18
N VAL A 81 6.04 -13.33 -2.40
CA VAL A 81 6.98 -12.53 -1.60
C VAL A 81 7.62 -13.38 -0.51
N ARG A 82 6.86 -14.24 0.17
CA ARG A 82 7.39 -15.21 1.14
C ARG A 82 8.43 -16.11 0.48
N ASP A 83 8.11 -16.68 -0.68
CA ASP A 83 9.00 -17.61 -1.38
C ASP A 83 10.30 -16.91 -1.79
N LYS A 84 10.20 -15.67 -2.33
CA LYS A 84 11.37 -14.85 -2.66
C LYS A 84 12.21 -14.46 -1.46
N ALA A 85 11.60 -14.21 -0.30
CA ALA A 85 12.34 -13.95 0.92
C ALA A 85 13.14 -15.18 1.40
N ILE A 86 12.56 -16.38 1.27
CA ILE A 86 13.24 -17.64 1.58
C ILE A 86 14.39 -17.89 0.59
N GLU A 87 14.15 -17.71 -0.72
CA GLU A 87 15.19 -17.83 -1.74
C GLU A 87 16.37 -16.87 -1.48
N ALA A 88 16.09 -15.60 -1.19
CA ALA A 88 17.12 -14.61 -0.89
C ALA A 88 17.95 -15.00 0.35
N TYR A 89 17.29 -15.53 1.39
CA TYR A 89 17.99 -16.06 2.56
C TYR A 89 18.88 -17.26 2.22
N GLN A 90 18.39 -18.20 1.41
CA GLN A 90 19.17 -19.37 0.96
C GLN A 90 20.37 -18.96 0.10
N GLU A 91 20.22 -17.96 -0.77
CA GLU A 91 21.31 -17.51 -1.64
C GLU A 91 22.43 -16.83 -0.84
N ILE A 92 22.08 -16.03 0.19
CA ILE A 92 23.07 -15.44 1.10
C ILE A 92 23.88 -16.54 1.82
N MET A 93 23.22 -17.61 2.26
CA MET A 93 23.89 -18.76 2.89
C MET A 93 24.84 -19.49 1.92
N ARG A 94 24.47 -19.58 0.63
CA ARG A 94 25.31 -20.20 -0.40
C ARG A 94 26.53 -19.35 -0.78
N MET A 95 26.49 -18.03 -0.58
CA MET A 95 27.65 -17.16 -0.80
C MET A 95 28.71 -17.22 0.32
N GLN A 96 28.36 -17.72 1.51
CA GLN A 96 29.24 -17.73 2.69
C GLN A 96 30.05 -19.02 2.88
N ILE A 97 29.96 -19.99 1.96
CA ILE A 97 30.84 -21.17 1.91
C ILE A 97 31.96 -21.01 0.88
#